data_AF-A0A969C7M7-F1
#
_entry.id   AF-A0A969C7M7-F1
#
_cell.length_a   1.000
_cell.length_b   1.000
_cell.length_c   1.000
_cell.angle_alpha   90.00
_cell.angle_beta   90.00
_cell.angle_gamma   90.00
#
_symmetry.space_group_name_H-M   'P 1'
#
loop_
_entity.id
_entity.type
_entity.pdbx_description
1 polymer ?
#
loop_
_entity_poly.entity_id
_entity_poly.type
_entity_poly.pdbx_seq_one_letter_code
_entity_poly.pdbx_strand_id
1 'polypeptide(L)'
;MNDPSMRAYRLVETKKVLGIFPPQGRTIYEDSLSSIPAGSNSGSVPDENESMRIALGWISKLGISTNDLAHVAGSGRLRVYHSPSTVSRFDSASKSLVKEVRHRSLGFVRRVNGVDFTGIGASGGVWIEVGRGGTISNMDVIWPALEPQTTNAVADSATIMAYLRQGKARFPDLQDPKLASQLASASNITILDVVPYYHGGDGEEPEQTVSPFASIRISFAAGGETKELALMCPILKEE
;
A
#
# COMPACT_ATOMS: atom_id res chain seq x y z
N MET A 1 -12.47 4.29 24.19
CA MET A 1 -13.01 3.13 23.44
C MET A 1 -14.47 2.93 23.82
N ASN A 2 -15.37 3.69 23.20
CA ASN A 2 -16.81 3.41 23.10
C ASN A 2 -17.38 4.48 22.16
N ASP A 3 -16.89 4.47 20.92
CA ASP A 3 -17.55 5.21 19.85
C ASP A 3 -18.65 4.30 19.28
N PRO A 4 -19.94 4.68 19.37
CA PRO A 4 -21.06 3.87 18.91
C PRO A 4 -21.07 3.65 17.38
N SER A 5 -20.22 4.33 16.61
CA SER A 5 -20.05 4.11 15.17
C SER A 5 -19.19 2.88 14.84
N MET A 6 -18.37 2.40 15.78
CA MET A 6 -17.50 1.25 15.58
C MET A 6 -18.20 -0.06 15.94
N ARG A 7 -18.09 -1.07 15.07
CA ARG A 7 -18.65 -2.40 15.33
C ARG A 7 -17.56 -3.45 15.25
N ALA A 8 -17.21 -4.02 16.40
CA ALA A 8 -16.32 -5.17 16.49
C ALA A 8 -17.14 -6.43 16.77
N TYR A 9 -17.00 -7.42 15.90
CA TYR A 9 -17.59 -8.73 16.03
C TYR A 9 -16.49 -9.72 16.37
N ARG A 10 -16.59 -10.33 17.55
CA ARG A 10 -15.75 -11.45 17.95
C ARG A 10 -16.61 -12.71 17.99
N LEU A 11 -16.27 -13.67 17.15
CA LEU A 11 -16.82 -15.02 17.29
C LEU A 11 -16.07 -15.64 18.47
N VAL A 12 -16.76 -15.97 19.56
CA VAL A 12 -16.08 -16.42 20.80
C VAL A 12 -15.45 -17.80 20.64
N GLU A 13 -16.02 -18.64 19.77
CA GLU A 13 -15.61 -20.05 19.59
C GLU A 13 -14.42 -20.23 18.64
N THR A 14 -14.22 -19.27 17.73
CA THR A 14 -13.13 -19.27 16.75
C THR A 14 -12.30 -18.05 17.07
N LYS A 15 -10.97 -18.09 17.22
CA LYS A 15 -10.15 -16.89 17.52
C LYS A 15 -10.06 -15.90 16.34
N LYS A 16 -11.21 -15.63 15.73
CA LYS A 16 -11.50 -14.82 14.58
C LYS A 16 -12.11 -13.51 15.05
N VAL A 17 -11.58 -12.41 14.53
CA VAL A 17 -12.04 -11.06 14.84
C VAL A 17 -12.41 -10.40 13.52
N LEU A 18 -13.57 -9.73 13.49
CA LEU A 18 -13.97 -8.84 12.41
C LEU A 18 -14.25 -7.46 13.01
N GLY A 19 -13.45 -6.47 12.64
CA GLY A 19 -13.68 -5.06 12.96
C GLY A 19 -14.20 -4.34 11.73
N ILE A 20 -15.30 -3.60 11.88
CA ILE A 20 -15.84 -2.70 10.85
C ILE A 20 -15.87 -1.29 11.44
N PHE A 21 -15.25 -0.37 10.72
CA PHE A 21 -15.04 1.02 11.10
C PHE A 21 -15.58 1.92 9.98
N PRO A 22 -16.91 2.12 9.91
CA PRO A 22 -17.53 2.85 8.81
C PRO A 22 -17.02 4.29 8.61
N PRO A 23 -16.79 5.10 9.67
CA PRO A 23 -16.25 6.46 9.48
C PRO A 23 -14.89 6.48 8.78
N GLN A 24 -14.05 5.49 9.03
CA GLN A 24 -12.72 5.33 8.43
C GLN A 24 -12.78 4.61 7.06
N GLY A 25 -13.94 4.06 6.68
CA GLY A 25 -14.03 3.14 5.55
C GLY A 25 -13.17 1.89 5.73
N ARG A 26 -12.89 1.48 6.98
CA ARG A 26 -11.92 0.42 7.30
C ARG A 26 -12.60 -0.87 7.72
N THR A 27 -12.08 -2.00 7.25
CA THR A 27 -12.49 -3.35 7.69
C THR A 27 -11.25 -4.18 7.99
N ILE A 28 -11.21 -4.78 9.17
CA ILE A 28 -10.13 -5.66 9.61
C ILE A 28 -10.69 -7.04 9.90
N TYR A 29 -10.03 -8.07 9.41
CA TYR A 29 -10.29 -9.45 9.75
C TYR A 29 -8.99 -10.12 10.20
N GLU A 30 -9.05 -10.89 11.27
CA GLU A 30 -7.92 -11.68 11.77
C GLU A 30 -8.39 -13.08 12.14
N ASP A 31 -7.64 -14.11 11.73
CA ASP A 31 -7.73 -15.48 12.22
C ASP A 31 -6.37 -15.92 12.77
N SER A 32 -6.17 -15.70 14.07
CA SER A 32 -4.90 -16.00 14.74
C SER A 32 -4.47 -17.47 14.65
N LEU A 33 -5.39 -18.42 14.46
CA LEU A 33 -5.07 -19.86 14.38
C LEU A 33 -4.52 -20.26 13.01
N SER A 34 -5.04 -19.68 11.95
CA SER A 34 -4.56 -19.93 10.58
C SER A 34 -3.11 -19.47 10.33
N SER A 35 -2.60 -18.61 11.22
CA SER A 35 -1.23 -18.15 11.18
C SER A 35 -0.24 -19.14 11.82
N ILE A 36 -0.63 -20.11 12.63
CA ILE A 36 0.34 -20.88 13.43
C ILE A 36 1.18 -21.84 12.55
N PRO A 37 2.53 -21.89 12.69
CA PRO A 37 3.36 -22.92 12.05
C PRO A 37 2.92 -24.32 12.51
N ALA A 38 2.69 -25.25 11.58
CA ALA A 38 2.21 -26.57 11.96
C ALA A 38 3.36 -27.45 12.45
N GLY A 39 3.19 -28.00 13.65
CA GLY A 39 3.76 -29.29 14.01
C GLY A 39 2.90 -30.48 13.59
N SER A 40 1.65 -30.29 13.10
CA SER A 40 0.74 -31.44 12.97
C SER A 40 -0.53 -31.35 12.09
N ASN A 41 -0.87 -30.28 11.34
CA ASN A 41 -2.14 -30.28 10.55
C ASN A 41 -1.99 -29.88 9.07
N SER A 42 -2.79 -30.58 8.24
CA SER A 42 -2.71 -30.74 6.78
C SER A 42 -2.96 -29.47 5.95
N GLY A 43 -2.06 -29.20 5.01
CA GLY A 43 -2.19 -28.19 3.97
C GLY A 43 -0.93 -27.34 3.83
N SER A 44 -0.36 -27.27 2.63
CA SER A 44 0.68 -26.29 2.31
C SER A 44 0.07 -24.88 2.22
N VAL A 45 0.87 -23.85 2.46
CA VAL A 45 0.51 -22.49 2.04
C VAL A 45 0.46 -22.49 0.51
N PRO A 46 -0.59 -21.95 -0.12
CA PRO A 46 -0.65 -21.85 -1.57
C PRO A 46 0.56 -21.11 -2.16
N ASP A 47 0.85 -21.38 -3.43
CA ASP A 47 1.83 -20.59 -4.18
C ASP A 47 1.29 -19.18 -4.49
N GLU A 48 2.10 -18.34 -5.12
CA GLU A 48 1.75 -16.95 -5.40
C GLU A 48 0.54 -16.81 -6.33
N ASN A 49 0.41 -17.67 -7.33
CA ASN A 49 -0.69 -17.63 -8.29
C ASN A 49 -2.01 -18.02 -7.62
N GLU A 50 -1.99 -19.08 -6.83
CA GLU A 50 -3.17 -19.54 -6.12
C GLU A 50 -3.56 -18.57 -4.99
N SER A 51 -2.59 -18.02 -4.25
CA SER A 51 -2.85 -16.94 -3.28
C SER A 51 -3.45 -15.70 -3.94
N MET A 52 -2.97 -15.32 -5.13
CA MET A 52 -3.55 -14.22 -5.91
C MET A 52 -5.02 -14.51 -6.27
N ARG A 53 -5.31 -15.71 -6.77
CA ARG A 53 -6.67 -16.13 -7.14
C ARG A 53 -7.62 -16.06 -5.93
N ILE A 54 -7.16 -16.55 -4.77
CA ILE A 54 -7.92 -16.49 -3.52
C ILE A 54 -8.17 -15.04 -3.10
N ALA A 55 -7.13 -14.20 -3.10
CA ALA A 55 -7.21 -12.79 -2.71
C ALA A 55 -8.19 -12.01 -3.61
N LEU A 56 -8.10 -12.19 -4.94
CA LEU A 56 -9.03 -11.56 -5.89
C LEU A 56 -10.48 -12.04 -5.70
N GLY A 57 -10.68 -13.31 -5.33
CA GLY A 57 -11.99 -13.82 -4.95
C GLY A 57 -12.58 -13.10 -3.73
N TRP A 58 -11.75 -12.73 -2.76
CA TRP A 58 -12.17 -11.92 -1.61
C TRP A 58 -12.43 -10.46 -1.96
N ILE A 59 -11.55 -9.84 -2.76
CA ILE A 59 -11.74 -8.47 -3.27
C ILE A 59 -13.10 -8.34 -3.99
N SER A 60 -13.44 -9.31 -4.84
CA SER A 60 -14.74 -9.33 -5.52
C SER A 60 -15.91 -9.47 -4.54
N LYS A 61 -15.78 -10.28 -3.48
CA LYS A 61 -16.82 -10.41 -2.43
C LYS A 61 -16.99 -9.14 -1.60
N LEU A 62 -15.95 -8.31 -1.49
CA LEU A 62 -16.02 -6.99 -0.87
C LEU A 62 -16.67 -5.94 -1.78
N GLY A 63 -17.04 -6.30 -3.01
CA GLY A 63 -17.62 -5.38 -4.00
C GLY A 63 -16.59 -4.45 -4.65
N ILE A 64 -15.29 -4.74 -4.50
CA ILE A 64 -14.22 -3.94 -5.09
C ILE A 64 -13.95 -4.46 -6.51
N SER A 65 -14.04 -3.57 -7.50
CA SER A 65 -13.70 -3.89 -8.89
C SER A 65 -12.18 -3.95 -9.07
N THR A 66 -11.70 -4.86 -9.92
CA THR A 66 -10.27 -4.87 -10.29
C THR A 66 -9.87 -3.61 -11.06
N ASN A 67 -10.81 -2.91 -11.70
CA ASN A 67 -10.54 -1.61 -12.35
C ASN A 67 -10.24 -0.50 -11.34
N ASP A 68 -10.69 -0.65 -10.08
CA ASP A 68 -10.43 0.27 -8.98
C ASP A 68 -9.11 -0.08 -8.26
N LEU A 69 -8.32 -1.00 -8.82
CA LEU A 69 -6.99 -1.35 -8.35
C LEU A 69 -5.92 -0.77 -9.29
N ALA A 70 -4.74 -0.46 -8.74
CA ALA A 70 -3.61 0.01 -9.50
C ALA A 70 -3.09 -1.05 -10.49
N HIS A 71 -2.58 -0.59 -11.62
CA HIS A 71 -2.05 -1.44 -12.68
C HIS A 71 -0.60 -1.11 -12.98
N VAL A 72 0.18 -2.11 -13.38
CA VAL A 72 1.53 -1.91 -13.91
C VAL A 72 1.41 -1.22 -15.28
N ALA A 73 2.06 -0.07 -15.39
CA ALA A 73 2.00 0.80 -16.56
C ALA A 73 2.24 0.02 -17.86
N GLY A 74 1.37 0.21 -18.85
CA GLY A 74 1.47 -0.40 -20.18
C GLY A 74 1.17 -1.91 -20.25
N SER A 75 0.94 -2.60 -19.14
CA SER A 75 0.79 -4.06 -19.14
C SER A 75 -0.64 -4.57 -18.94
N GLY A 76 -1.55 -3.72 -18.45
CA GLY A 76 -2.91 -4.14 -18.06
C GLY A 76 -2.95 -5.12 -16.88
N ARG A 77 -1.81 -5.45 -16.26
CA ARG A 77 -1.71 -6.32 -15.09
C ARG A 77 -1.88 -5.50 -13.81
N LEU A 78 -2.48 -6.09 -12.78
CA LEU A 78 -2.55 -5.49 -11.46
C LEU A 78 -1.15 -5.27 -10.87
N ARG A 79 -0.96 -4.12 -10.22
CA ARG A 79 0.22 -3.86 -9.38
C ARG A 79 -0.09 -4.41 -7.99
N VAL A 80 0.59 -5.50 -7.63
CA VAL A 80 0.42 -6.18 -6.35
C VAL A 80 1.76 -6.32 -5.66
N TYR A 81 1.79 -6.03 -4.38
CA TYR A 81 2.97 -6.15 -3.53
C TYR A 81 2.94 -7.48 -2.80
N HIS A 82 3.98 -8.27 -2.95
CA HIS A 82 4.09 -9.58 -2.33
C HIS A 82 5.06 -9.51 -1.15
N SER A 83 4.61 -9.93 0.03
CA SER A 83 5.44 -10.00 1.24
C SER A 83 5.19 -11.33 1.96
N PRO A 84 5.90 -12.41 1.61
CA PRO A 84 5.74 -13.67 2.31
C PRO A 84 6.34 -13.58 3.72
N SER A 85 5.60 -14.07 4.71
CA SER A 85 6.13 -14.26 6.05
C SER A 85 6.73 -15.65 6.19
N THR A 86 7.98 -15.71 6.67
CA THR A 86 8.69 -16.98 6.87
C THR A 86 9.09 -17.15 8.32
N VAL A 87 8.95 -18.36 8.84
CA VAL A 87 9.51 -18.78 10.12
C VAL A 87 10.73 -19.66 9.86
N SER A 88 11.75 -19.52 10.69
CA SER A 88 12.90 -20.43 10.67
C SER A 88 12.75 -21.49 11.75
N ARG A 89 12.91 -22.76 11.39
CA ARG A 89 12.93 -23.90 12.31
C ARG A 89 14.25 -24.64 12.17
N PHE A 90 14.85 -25.05 13.28
CA PHE A 90 15.97 -25.99 13.22
C PHE A 90 15.43 -27.40 12.92
N ASP A 91 15.90 -28.01 11.84
CA ASP A 91 15.62 -29.40 11.53
C ASP A 91 16.76 -30.27 12.07
N SER A 92 16.44 -31.13 13.04
CA SER A 92 17.41 -32.02 13.68
C SER A 92 17.89 -33.14 12.76
N ALA A 93 17.10 -33.52 11.74
CA ALA A 93 17.48 -34.56 10.79
C ALA A 93 18.54 -34.07 9.81
N SER A 94 18.35 -32.87 9.26
CA SER A 94 19.32 -32.24 8.35
C SER A 94 20.40 -31.42 9.07
N LYS A 95 20.29 -31.24 10.39
CA LYS A 95 21.14 -30.36 11.22
C LYS A 95 21.26 -28.95 10.65
N SER A 96 20.17 -28.44 10.06
CA SER A 96 20.17 -27.15 9.38
C SER A 96 18.94 -26.32 9.75
N LEU A 97 19.07 -25.00 9.60
CA LEU A 97 17.92 -24.10 9.68
C LEU A 97 17.10 -24.21 8.40
N VAL A 98 15.83 -24.54 8.51
CA VAL A 98 14.88 -24.59 7.40
C VAL A 98 13.93 -23.39 7.52
N LYS A 99 13.73 -22.67 6.41
CA LYS A 99 12.73 -21.61 6.32
C LYS A 99 11.42 -22.17 5.79
N GLU A 100 10.34 -21.89 6.48
CA GLU A 100 8.99 -22.29 6.07
C GLU A 100 8.12 -21.06 5.90
N VAL A 101 7.36 -21.00 4.79
CA VAL A 101 6.37 -19.93 4.57
C VAL A 101 5.19 -20.16 5.51
N ARG A 102 4.89 -19.15 6.32
CA ARG A 102 3.77 -19.13 7.27
C ARG A 102 2.48 -18.67 6.59
N HIS A 103 2.59 -17.61 5.80
CA HIS A 103 1.52 -17.06 4.95
C HIS A 103 2.14 -16.23 3.83
N ARG A 104 1.33 -15.95 2.80
CA ARG A 104 1.66 -15.01 1.73
C ARG A 104 0.79 -13.78 1.83
N SER A 105 1.43 -12.62 2.02
CA SER A 105 0.72 -11.35 2.07
C SER A 105 0.71 -10.70 0.69
N LEU A 106 -0.46 -10.18 0.31
CA LEU A 106 -0.72 -9.47 -0.94
C LEU A 106 -1.28 -8.09 -0.63
N GLY A 107 -0.56 -7.05 -1.05
CA GLY A 107 -0.97 -5.66 -0.96
C GLY A 107 -1.46 -5.14 -2.30
N PHE A 108 -2.71 -4.70 -2.35
CA PHE A 108 -3.34 -4.04 -3.47
C PHE A 108 -3.45 -2.55 -3.20
N VAL A 109 -3.32 -1.75 -4.25
CA VAL A 109 -3.38 -0.29 -4.17
C VAL A 109 -4.64 0.20 -4.85
N ARG A 110 -5.35 1.14 -4.23
CA ARG A 110 -6.55 1.74 -4.81
C ARG A 110 -6.21 2.62 -6.01
N ARG A 111 -7.14 2.67 -6.96
CA ARG A 111 -7.13 3.56 -8.12
C ARG A 111 -8.51 4.17 -8.27
N VAL A 112 -8.56 5.49 -8.48
CA VAL A 112 -9.80 6.24 -8.72
C VAL A 112 -9.59 7.17 -9.89
N ASN A 113 -10.52 7.18 -10.84
CA ASN A 113 -10.46 8.04 -12.04
C ASN A 113 -9.12 7.95 -12.81
N GLY A 114 -8.50 6.77 -12.82
CA GLY A 114 -7.23 6.56 -13.49
C GLY A 114 -5.99 7.00 -12.71
N VAL A 115 -6.14 7.52 -11.50
CA VAL A 115 -5.05 7.96 -10.62
C VAL A 115 -4.92 6.97 -9.46
N ASP A 116 -3.70 6.50 -9.23
CA ASP A 116 -3.40 5.55 -8.16
C ASP A 116 -3.26 6.28 -6.82
N PHE A 117 -3.49 5.59 -5.70
CA PHE A 117 -3.15 6.07 -4.37
C PHE A 117 -1.66 5.79 -4.04
N THR A 118 -1.06 6.60 -3.18
CA THR A 118 0.24 6.31 -2.56
C THR A 118 0.02 5.58 -1.25
N GLY A 119 0.60 4.39 -1.15
CA GLY A 119 0.46 3.51 -0.01
C GLY A 119 0.26 2.07 -0.49
N ILE A 120 0.59 1.10 0.36
CA ILE A 120 0.46 -0.33 0.05
C ILE A 120 -0.47 -0.94 1.08
N GLY A 121 -1.51 -1.65 0.64
CA GLY A 121 -2.41 -2.36 1.54
C GLY A 121 -3.17 -1.39 2.45
N ALA A 122 -2.90 -1.40 3.75
CA ALA A 122 -3.57 -0.57 4.75
C ALA A 122 -3.17 0.93 4.73
N SER A 123 -2.86 1.47 3.56
CA SER A 123 -2.63 2.90 3.36
C SER A 123 -3.34 3.36 2.08
N GLY A 124 -4.67 3.16 2.04
CA GLY A 124 -5.49 3.41 0.84
C GLY A 124 -5.54 2.22 -0.14
N GLY A 125 -5.83 1.02 0.37
CA GLY A 125 -5.81 -0.20 -0.42
C GLY A 125 -6.40 -1.42 0.31
N VAL A 126 -5.93 -2.61 -0.09
CA VAL A 126 -6.31 -3.88 0.53
C VAL A 126 -5.06 -4.69 0.84
N TRP A 127 -4.90 -5.13 2.08
CA TRP A 127 -3.91 -6.12 2.49
C TRP A 127 -4.60 -7.44 2.79
N ILE A 128 -4.12 -8.56 2.22
CA ILE A 128 -4.65 -9.89 2.47
C ILE A 128 -3.51 -10.86 2.74
N GLU A 129 -3.62 -11.64 3.80
CA GLU A 129 -2.70 -12.73 4.12
C GLU A 129 -3.37 -14.08 3.90
N VAL A 130 -2.79 -14.88 3.01
CA VAL A 130 -3.25 -16.23 2.69
C VAL A 130 -2.37 -17.26 3.41
N GLY A 131 -2.98 -17.98 4.34
CA GLY A 131 -2.38 -19.06 5.11
C GLY A 131 -2.57 -20.44 4.50
N ARG A 132 -2.41 -21.48 5.32
CA ARG A 132 -2.50 -22.89 4.91
C ARG A 132 -3.89 -23.23 4.36
N GLY A 133 -3.91 -24.10 3.35
CA GLY A 133 -5.17 -24.54 2.73
C GLY A 133 -5.97 -23.40 2.08
N GLY A 134 -5.35 -22.24 1.86
CA GLY A 134 -6.00 -21.07 1.26
C GLY A 134 -6.88 -20.26 2.21
N THR A 135 -6.78 -20.46 3.52
CA THR A 135 -7.52 -19.66 4.51
C THR A 135 -6.96 -18.24 4.60
N ILE A 136 -7.83 -17.25 4.80
CA ILE A 136 -7.38 -15.89 5.10
C ILE A 136 -6.97 -15.83 6.56
N SER A 137 -5.73 -15.41 6.84
CA SER A 137 -5.23 -15.23 8.20
C SER A 137 -5.35 -13.80 8.70
N ASN A 138 -5.28 -12.85 7.79
CA ASN A 138 -5.45 -11.45 8.07
C ASN A 138 -5.99 -10.76 6.80
N MET A 139 -6.83 -9.76 6.97
CA MET A 139 -7.22 -8.85 5.91
C MET A 139 -7.45 -7.47 6.51
N ASP A 140 -6.85 -6.44 5.91
CA ASP A 140 -7.05 -5.04 6.27
C ASP A 140 -7.44 -4.27 5.00
N VAL A 141 -8.61 -3.64 5.03
CA VAL A 141 -9.22 -2.95 3.90
C VAL A 141 -9.44 -1.51 4.32
N ILE A 142 -8.89 -0.55 3.59
CA ILE A 142 -9.22 0.87 3.75
C ILE A 142 -9.80 1.36 2.43
N TRP A 143 -11.11 1.50 2.41
CA TRP A 143 -11.89 1.78 1.21
C TRP A 143 -13.03 2.76 1.49
N PRO A 144 -12.73 3.99 1.93
CA PRO A 144 -13.77 4.99 2.16
C PRO A 144 -14.52 5.30 0.86
N ALA A 145 -15.83 5.53 0.98
CA ALA A 145 -16.63 6.03 -0.12
C ALA A 145 -16.15 7.43 -0.48
N LEU A 146 -15.71 7.62 -1.72
CA LEU A 146 -15.21 8.90 -2.20
C LEU A 146 -16.20 9.47 -3.22
N GLU A 147 -16.57 10.72 -3.04
CA GLU A 147 -17.40 11.47 -3.97
C GLU A 147 -16.63 12.69 -4.48
N PRO A 148 -16.72 13.03 -5.78
CA PRO A 148 -16.11 14.24 -6.30
C PRO A 148 -16.69 15.49 -5.60
N GLN A 149 -15.85 16.27 -4.91
CA GLN A 149 -16.27 17.52 -4.27
C GLN A 149 -16.06 18.73 -5.17
N THR A 150 -14.88 18.83 -5.81
CA THR A 150 -14.50 19.97 -6.64
C THR A 150 -13.73 19.52 -7.88
N THR A 151 -13.79 20.34 -8.93
CA THR A 151 -12.97 20.18 -10.14
C THR A 151 -12.01 21.35 -10.22
N ASN A 152 -10.71 21.06 -10.22
CA ASN A 152 -9.65 22.07 -10.21
C ASN A 152 -8.77 21.94 -11.45
N ALA A 153 -8.19 23.05 -11.89
CA ALA A 153 -7.21 23.02 -12.98
C ALA A 153 -5.91 22.36 -12.51
N VAL A 154 -5.36 21.49 -13.36
CA VAL A 154 -4.07 20.84 -13.12
C VAL A 154 -2.93 21.77 -13.59
N ALA A 155 -1.86 21.83 -12.80
CA ALA A 155 -0.66 22.56 -13.14
C ALA A 155 -0.03 22.03 -14.44
N ASP A 156 0.31 22.94 -15.35
CA ASP A 156 1.10 22.62 -16.54
C ASP A 156 2.59 22.47 -16.17
N SER A 157 3.40 21.99 -17.12
CA SER A 157 4.82 21.75 -16.88
C SER A 157 5.56 23.02 -16.43
N ALA A 158 5.20 24.20 -16.94
CA ALA A 158 5.84 25.45 -16.54
C ALA A 158 5.53 25.78 -15.07
N THR A 159 4.29 25.55 -14.65
CA THR A 159 3.85 25.73 -13.26
C THR A 159 4.52 24.75 -12.32
N ILE A 160 4.59 23.45 -12.67
CA ILE A 160 5.32 22.45 -11.87
C ILE A 160 6.81 22.82 -11.72
N MET A 161 7.45 23.28 -12.79
CA MET A 161 8.84 23.77 -12.72
C MET A 161 8.98 24.99 -11.80
N ALA A 162 7.99 25.89 -11.78
CA ALA A 162 7.96 27.00 -10.85
C ALA A 162 7.82 26.51 -9.40
N TYR A 163 6.93 25.56 -9.12
CA TYR A 163 6.78 24.94 -7.79
C TYR A 163 8.07 24.29 -7.28
N LEU A 164 8.77 23.57 -8.15
CA LEU A 164 10.09 22.99 -7.82
C LEU A 164 11.11 24.07 -7.44
N ARG A 165 11.23 25.13 -8.25
CA ARG A 165 12.16 26.25 -7.98
C ARG A 165 11.82 27.04 -6.72
N GLN A 166 10.53 27.11 -6.37
CA GLN A 166 10.03 27.74 -5.15
C GLN A 166 10.17 26.84 -3.90
N GLY A 167 10.65 25.60 -4.05
CA GLY A 167 10.77 24.66 -2.94
C GLY A 167 9.43 24.13 -2.42
N LYS A 168 8.38 24.16 -3.23
CA LYS A 168 7.05 23.62 -2.85
C LYS A 168 6.98 22.10 -2.93
N ALA A 169 7.90 21.47 -3.64
CA ALA A 169 8.02 20.02 -3.63
C ALA A 169 8.70 19.54 -2.34
N ARG A 170 8.08 18.58 -1.67
CA ARG A 170 8.54 17.99 -0.42
C ARG A 170 9.05 16.58 -0.65
N PHE A 171 9.98 16.16 0.20
CA PHE A 171 10.41 14.78 0.23
C PHE A 171 9.64 14.06 1.34
N PRO A 172 8.90 12.98 1.06
CA PRO A 172 8.01 12.35 2.04
C PRO A 172 8.72 11.75 3.26
N ASP A 173 9.96 11.30 3.12
CA ASP A 173 10.65 10.55 4.17
C ASP A 173 12.17 10.75 4.19
N LEU A 174 12.61 12.00 4.28
CA LEU A 174 14.05 12.30 4.27
C LEU A 174 14.61 12.16 5.68
N GLN A 175 14.60 10.92 6.18
CA GLN A 175 15.22 10.55 7.45
C GLN A 175 16.74 10.46 7.39
N ASP A 176 17.34 10.52 6.19
CA ASP A 176 18.79 10.54 6.00
C ASP A 176 19.30 11.98 5.81
N PRO A 177 19.88 12.62 6.84
CA PRO A 177 20.41 13.98 6.75
C PRO A 177 21.50 14.11 5.67
N LYS A 178 22.22 13.03 5.37
CA LYS A 178 23.26 13.03 4.35
C LYS A 178 22.65 13.19 2.96
N LEU A 179 21.60 12.43 2.65
CA LEU A 179 20.89 12.55 1.38
C LEU A 179 20.29 13.96 1.21
N ALA A 180 19.82 14.56 2.32
CA ALA A 180 19.26 15.92 2.34
C ALA A 180 20.29 16.94 1.89
N SER A 181 21.46 16.88 2.52
CA SER A 181 22.58 17.77 2.26
C SER A 181 23.12 17.57 0.84
N GLN A 182 23.17 16.33 0.37
CA GLN A 182 23.58 16.01 -1.00
C GLN A 182 22.61 16.56 -2.05
N LEU A 183 21.29 16.45 -1.82
CA LEU A 183 20.29 17.04 -2.73
C LEU A 183 20.36 18.57 -2.70
N ALA A 184 20.49 19.17 -1.52
CA ALA A 184 20.59 20.62 -1.35
C ALA A 184 21.84 21.22 -2.02
N SER A 185 22.91 20.44 -2.15
CA SER A 185 24.16 20.84 -2.83
C SER A 185 24.24 20.41 -4.30
N ALA A 186 23.21 19.72 -4.82
CA ALA A 186 23.18 19.29 -6.21
C ALA A 186 23.12 20.49 -7.15
N SER A 187 24.10 20.61 -8.05
CA SER A 187 24.14 21.67 -9.07
C SER A 187 23.21 21.39 -10.24
N ASN A 188 22.90 20.12 -10.50
CA ASN A 188 22.02 19.68 -11.57
C ASN A 188 21.09 18.58 -11.07
N ILE A 189 19.80 18.75 -11.38
CA ILE A 189 18.74 17.78 -11.11
C ILE A 189 18.04 17.50 -12.44
N THR A 190 17.90 16.23 -12.79
CA THR A 190 17.15 15.80 -13.97
C THR A 190 15.82 15.22 -13.52
N ILE A 191 14.72 15.66 -14.14
CA ILE A 191 13.39 15.06 -13.93
C ILE A 191 13.27 13.86 -14.87
N LEU A 192 12.99 12.70 -14.29
CA LEU A 192 12.85 11.44 -15.00
C LEU A 192 11.39 11.10 -15.31
N ASP A 193 10.48 11.43 -14.39
CA ASP A 193 9.06 11.13 -14.52
C ASP A 193 8.21 12.04 -13.61
N VAL A 194 6.95 12.25 -13.99
CA VAL A 194 5.94 13.01 -13.24
C VAL A 194 4.62 12.24 -13.29
N VAL A 195 4.20 11.68 -12.15
CA VAL A 195 3.01 10.82 -12.07
C VAL A 195 2.04 11.36 -11.02
N PRO A 196 0.75 11.58 -11.35
CA PRO A 196 -0.24 11.98 -10.36
C PRO A 196 -0.56 10.81 -9.42
N TYR A 197 -0.75 11.12 -8.15
CA TYR A 197 -1.26 10.21 -7.13
C TYR A 197 -2.23 10.91 -6.19
N TYR A 198 -3.05 10.12 -5.51
CA TYR A 198 -3.70 10.51 -4.27
C TYR A 198 -2.90 10.04 -3.06
N HIS A 199 -2.99 10.72 -1.92
CA HIS A 199 -2.48 10.17 -0.68
C HIS A 199 -3.53 9.25 -0.05
N GLY A 200 -3.13 8.09 0.47
CA GLY A 200 -4.01 7.21 1.23
C GLY A 200 -3.72 7.32 2.71
N GLY A 201 -4.75 7.62 3.51
CA GLY A 201 -4.64 7.53 4.97
C GLY A 201 -4.39 6.09 5.46
N ASP A 202 -3.84 5.98 6.67
CA ASP A 202 -3.63 4.72 7.41
C ASP A 202 -4.92 4.15 8.03
N GLY A 203 -6.04 4.86 7.88
CA GLY A 203 -7.35 4.46 8.39
C GLY A 203 -7.44 4.48 9.92
N GLU A 204 -6.56 5.22 10.60
CA GLU A 204 -6.72 5.54 12.02
C GLU A 204 -7.81 6.59 12.21
N GLU A 205 -7.79 7.65 11.39
CA GLU A 205 -8.75 8.74 11.39
C GLU A 205 -9.62 8.75 10.12
N PRO A 206 -10.89 9.20 10.21
CA PRO A 206 -11.75 9.40 9.05
C PRO A 206 -11.12 10.35 8.02
N GLU A 207 -10.88 9.85 6.81
CA GLU A 207 -10.36 10.66 5.72
C GLU A 207 -11.46 11.58 5.17
N GLN A 208 -11.39 12.87 5.51
CA GLN A 208 -12.40 13.86 5.12
C GLN A 208 -12.30 14.26 3.64
N THR A 209 -11.07 14.33 3.13
CA THR A 209 -10.77 14.82 1.79
C THR A 209 -9.50 14.16 1.26
N VAL A 210 -9.52 13.81 -0.03
CA VAL A 210 -8.35 13.29 -0.73
C VAL A 210 -8.01 14.29 -1.84
N SER A 211 -6.77 14.77 -1.86
CA SER A 211 -6.29 15.73 -2.86
C SER A 211 -5.14 15.13 -3.67
N PRO A 212 -5.10 15.34 -5.00
CA PRO A 212 -4.04 14.80 -5.81
C PRO A 212 -2.75 15.59 -5.63
N PHE A 213 -1.63 14.91 -5.87
CA PHE A 213 -0.30 15.50 -5.97
C PHE A 213 0.50 14.80 -7.07
N ALA A 214 1.62 15.40 -7.48
CA ALA A 214 2.55 14.81 -8.43
C ALA A 214 3.74 14.17 -7.69
N SER A 215 4.00 12.89 -7.95
CA SER A 215 5.28 12.27 -7.64
C SER A 215 6.25 12.59 -8.77
N ILE A 216 7.31 13.34 -8.46
CA ILE A 216 8.35 13.76 -9.40
C ILE A 216 9.59 12.93 -9.12
N ARG A 217 9.87 11.96 -9.99
CA ARG A 217 11.11 11.17 -9.89
C ARG A 217 12.26 11.97 -10.50
N ILE A 218 13.33 12.13 -9.75
CA ILE A 218 14.51 12.89 -10.16
C ILE A 218 15.79 12.06 -10.04
N SER A 219 16.81 12.46 -10.79
CA SER A 219 18.18 12.01 -10.61
C SER A 219 19.15 13.17 -10.45
N PHE A 220 20.18 12.99 -9.64
CA PHE A 220 21.25 13.97 -9.42
C PHE A 220 22.57 13.28 -9.07
N ALA A 221 23.69 13.97 -9.28
CA ALA A 221 25.01 13.45 -8.95
C ALA A 221 25.40 13.83 -7.51
N ALA A 222 25.84 12.85 -6.71
CA ALA A 222 26.33 13.07 -5.36
C ALA A 222 27.40 12.05 -4.98
N GLY A 223 28.56 12.54 -4.52
CA GLY A 223 29.65 11.66 -4.05
C GLY A 223 30.23 10.72 -5.11
N GLY A 224 30.20 11.12 -6.38
CA GLY A 224 30.67 10.29 -7.52
C GLY A 224 29.64 9.28 -8.03
N GLU A 225 28.43 9.25 -7.48
CA GLU A 225 27.35 8.34 -7.88
C GLU A 225 26.12 9.11 -8.36
N THR A 226 25.29 8.47 -9.19
CA THR A 226 23.94 8.96 -9.50
C THR A 226 22.98 8.48 -8.42
N LYS A 227 22.21 9.41 -7.86
CA LYS A 227 21.14 9.14 -6.89
C LYS A 227 19.81 9.42 -7.55
N GLU A 228 18.82 8.57 -7.26
CA GLU A 228 17.43 8.77 -7.66
C GLU A 228 16.53 8.87 -6.44
N LEU A 229 15.50 9.71 -6.53
CA LEU A 229 14.49 9.84 -5.49
C LEU A 229 13.17 10.37 -6.07
N ALA A 230 12.11 10.33 -5.27
CA ALA A 230 10.82 10.90 -5.61
C ALA A 230 10.46 12.08 -4.68
N LEU A 231 10.00 13.18 -5.28
CA LEU A 231 9.46 14.34 -4.59
C LEU A 231 7.93 14.35 -4.71
N MET A 232 7.24 14.78 -3.66
CA MET A 232 5.81 15.09 -3.68
C MET A 232 5.63 16.58 -3.99
N CYS A 233 4.99 16.90 -5.11
CA CYS A 233 4.78 18.27 -5.56
C CYS A 233 3.28 18.56 -5.68
N PRO A 234 2.80 19.75 -5.31
CA PRO A 234 1.43 20.16 -5.62
C PRO A 234 1.16 20.03 -7.13
N ILE A 235 -0.01 19.49 -7.50
CA ILE A 235 -0.40 19.30 -8.90
C ILE A 235 -1.60 20.14 -9.31
N LEU A 236 -2.29 20.76 -8.34
CA LEU A 236 -3.38 21.69 -8.61
C LEU A 236 -2.80 23.10 -8.81
N LYS A 237 -3.39 23.88 -9.73
CA LYS A 237 -3.07 25.31 -9.85
C LYS A 237 -3.58 26.03 -8.62
N GLU A 238 -2.69 26.78 -7.97
CA GLU A 238 -3.08 27.78 -6.98
C GLU A 238 -3.89 28.88 -7.69
N GLU A 239 -5.01 29.27 -7.09
CA GLU A 239 -5.81 30.42 -7.53
C GLU A 239 -5.10 31.76 -7.24
#